data_AF-A0A7S1T559-F1
#
_entry.id   AF-A0A7S1T559-F1
#
_cell.length_a   1.000
_cell.length_b   1.000
_cell.length_c   1.000
_cell.angle_alpha   90.00
_cell.angle_beta   90.00
_cell.angle_gamma   90.00
#
_symmetry.space_group_name_H-M   'P 1'
#
loop_
_entity.id
_entity.type
_entity.pdbx_description
1 polymer ?
#
loop_
_entity_poly.entity_id
_entity_poly.type
_entity_poly.pdbx_seq_one_letter_code
_entity_poly.pdbx_strand_id
1 'polypeptide(L)'
;TRSLAVSVAPRTDGQLSRAYVGADLLLGLPNDYPAQEPRLNLRNVFGLRDSRRQQLLDHLRREARGLVGDVMLCSLCEAAISWLDNNNWPDGVCTFCLERLFDDSSGVADLVRLPCNHYFHSGCWWGWWRWQQGQYKAAEQQLV
;
A
#
# COMPACT_ATOMS: atom_id res chain seq x y z
N THR A 1 27.70 -7.63 0.40
CA THR A 1 26.62 -6.62 0.40
C THR A 1 25.75 -6.86 1.61
N ARG A 2 25.60 -5.88 2.49
CA ARG A 2 24.69 -5.96 3.64
C ARG A 2 23.31 -5.48 3.19
N SER A 3 22.24 -5.96 3.81
CA SER A 3 20.88 -5.52 3.48
C SER A 3 20.02 -5.36 4.73
N LEU A 4 19.21 -4.32 4.75
CA LEU A 4 18.18 -4.07 5.76
C LEU A 4 16.80 -4.13 5.10
N ALA A 5 15.80 -4.62 5.83
CA ALA A 5 14.40 -4.52 5.47
C ALA A 5 13.65 -3.81 6.59
N VAL A 6 12.92 -2.74 6.26
CA VAL A 6 12.14 -1.95 7.23
C VAL A 6 10.71 -1.85 6.73
N SER A 7 9.74 -2.25 7.53
CA SER A 7 8.33 -2.05 7.21
C SER A 7 7.98 -0.57 7.34
N VAL A 8 7.45 0.00 6.25
CA VAL A 8 7.03 1.40 6.15
C VAL A 8 5.53 1.45 5.81
N ALA A 9 4.81 2.25 6.59
CA ALA A 9 3.38 2.47 6.44
C ALA A 9 3.04 3.89 6.91
N PRO A 10 1.90 4.46 6.48
CA PRO A 10 1.42 5.73 6.98
C PRO A 10 1.29 5.74 8.52
N ARG A 11 1.53 6.90 9.13
CA ARG A 11 1.27 7.20 10.53
C ARG A 11 -0.22 7.39 10.73
N THR A 12 -0.86 6.36 11.26
CA THR A 12 -2.32 6.36 11.45
C THR A 12 -2.75 6.40 12.92
N ASP A 13 -1.92 6.97 13.80
CA ASP A 13 -2.15 7.01 15.26
C ASP A 13 -2.48 5.62 15.88
N GLY A 14 -1.84 4.58 15.35
CA GLY A 14 -2.06 3.19 15.78
C GLY A 14 -3.28 2.50 15.14
N GLN A 15 -4.05 3.18 14.30
CA GLN A 15 -5.22 2.61 13.63
C GLN A 15 -4.82 1.96 12.29
N LEU A 16 -4.41 0.69 12.34
CA LEU A 16 -4.00 -0.07 11.14
C LEU A 16 -5.08 -0.13 10.04
N SER A 17 -6.36 -0.03 10.41
CA SER A 17 -7.48 0.04 9.47
C SER A 17 -7.39 1.23 8.52
N ARG A 18 -6.75 2.33 8.93
CA ARG A 18 -6.58 3.56 8.15
C ARG A 18 -5.35 3.57 7.26
N ALA A 19 -4.47 2.57 7.36
CA ALA A 19 -3.32 2.44 6.46
C ALA A 19 -3.75 1.72 5.19
N TYR A 20 -4.00 2.48 4.12
CA TYR A 20 -4.40 1.95 2.82
C TYR A 20 -3.22 1.42 2.01
N VAL A 21 -2.03 1.92 2.31
CA VAL A 21 -0.79 1.64 1.58
C VAL A 21 0.32 1.24 2.54
N GLY A 22 1.29 0.48 2.03
CA GLY A 22 2.49 0.12 2.77
C GLY A 22 3.37 -0.86 2.03
N ALA A 23 4.60 -1.02 2.53
CA ALA A 23 5.60 -1.92 1.95
C ALA A 23 6.71 -2.24 2.97
N ASP A 24 7.51 -3.25 2.66
CA ASP A 24 8.86 -3.37 3.24
C ASP A 24 9.85 -2.66 2.32
N LEU A 25 10.52 -1.62 2.83
CA LEU A 25 11.62 -0.94 2.17
C LEU A 25 12.91 -1.75 2.34
N LEU A 26 13.48 -2.19 1.22
CA LEU A 26 14.73 -2.94 1.16
C LEU A 26 15.88 -1.99 0.83
N LEU A 27 16.87 -1.96 1.71
CA LEU A 27 18.06 -1.11 1.63
C LEU A 27 19.29 -2.00 1.48
N GLY A 28 19.81 -2.12 0.25
CA GLY A 28 21.04 -2.84 -0.06
C GLY A 28 22.25 -1.93 0.06
N LEU A 29 23.12 -2.17 1.05
CA LEU A 29 24.29 -1.35 1.32
C LEU A 29 25.50 -1.85 0.50
N PRO A 30 26.01 -1.06 -0.45
CA PRO A 30 27.28 -1.35 -1.10
C PRO A 30 28.43 -1.26 -0.09
N ASN A 31 29.61 -1.80 -0.45
CA ASN A 31 30.75 -1.87 0.46
C ASN A 31 31.31 -0.48 0.81
N ASP A 32 31.06 0.51 -0.03
CA ASP A 32 31.52 1.90 0.09
C ASP A 32 30.40 2.84 0.56
N TYR A 33 29.26 2.33 1.02
CA TYR A 33 28.28 3.14 1.73
C TYR A 33 28.93 3.82 2.96
N PRO A 34 28.71 5.13 3.21
CA PRO A 34 27.75 6.03 2.55
C PRO A 34 28.28 6.82 1.33
N ALA A 35 29.50 6.57 0.85
CA ALA A 35 30.04 7.23 -0.35
C ALA A 35 29.30 6.85 -1.65
N GLN A 36 28.51 5.78 -1.62
CA GLN A 36 27.51 5.46 -2.65
C GLN A 36 26.11 5.31 -2.03
N GLU A 37 25.09 5.60 -2.84
CA GLU A 37 23.69 5.40 -2.46
C GLU A 37 23.36 3.92 -2.21
N PRO A 38 22.45 3.62 -1.27
CA PRO A 38 21.95 2.26 -1.09
C PRO A 38 21.09 1.85 -2.29
N ARG A 39 21.11 0.56 -2.64
CA ARG A 39 20.18 -0.02 -3.60
C ARG A 39 18.80 -0.11 -2.97
N LEU A 40 17.81 0.53 -3.59
CA LEU A 40 16.43 0.60 -3.10
C LEU A 40 15.53 -0.39 -3.82
N ASN A 41 14.73 -1.14 -3.06
CA ASN A 41 13.65 -1.96 -3.60
C ASN A 41 12.48 -2.04 -2.61
N LEU A 42 11.31 -2.48 -3.07
CA LEU A 42 10.12 -2.71 -2.25
C LEU A 42 9.69 -4.18 -2.33
N ARG A 43 9.21 -4.74 -1.22
CA ARG A 43 8.49 -6.03 -1.19
C ARG A 43 7.28 -5.95 -0.28
N ASN A 44 6.45 -7.01 -0.26
CA ASN A 44 5.24 -7.09 0.57
C ASN A 44 4.35 -5.83 0.41
N VAL A 45 4.29 -5.33 -0.83
CA VAL A 45 3.62 -4.07 -1.14
C VAL A 45 2.11 -4.28 -1.18
N PHE A 46 1.37 -3.45 -0.45
CA PHE A 46 -0.09 -3.40 -0.52
C PHE A 46 -0.57 -1.97 -0.78
N GLY A 47 -1.68 -1.83 -1.50
CA GLY A 47 -2.29 -0.53 -1.81
C GLY A 47 -1.52 0.38 -2.76
N LEU A 48 -0.34 -0.03 -3.25
CA LEU A 48 0.43 0.69 -4.26
C LEU A 48 0.49 -0.15 -5.54
N ARG A 49 -0.11 0.32 -6.64
CA ARG A 49 0.12 -0.25 -7.98
C ARG A 49 1.47 0.21 -8.55
N ASP A 50 1.86 -0.36 -9.68
CA ASP A 50 3.21 -0.19 -10.23
C ASP A 50 3.61 1.26 -10.48
N SER A 51 2.68 2.12 -10.92
CA SER A 51 2.95 3.56 -11.10
C SER A 51 3.35 4.24 -9.78
N ARG A 52 2.58 4.00 -8.70
CA ARG A 52 2.82 4.59 -7.38
C ARG A 52 4.04 3.98 -6.68
N ARG A 53 4.31 2.69 -6.90
CA ARG A 53 5.56 2.03 -6.46
C ARG A 53 6.78 2.72 -7.07
N GLN A 54 6.72 2.96 -8.37
CA GLN A 54 7.81 3.61 -9.09
C GLN A 54 7.99 5.07 -8.62
N GLN A 55 6.90 5.82 -8.41
CA GLN A 55 6.95 7.18 -7.87
C GLN A 55 7.62 7.24 -6.48
N LEU A 56 7.27 6.32 -5.58
CA LEU A 56 7.92 6.20 -4.27
C LEU A 56 9.41 5.90 -4.41
N LEU A 57 9.79 4.90 -5.22
CA LEU A 57 11.20 4.56 -5.44
C LEU A 57 11.99 5.72 -6.05
N ASP A 58 11.41 6.44 -7.02
CA ASP A 58 12.07 7.58 -7.65
C ASP A 58 12.20 8.77 -6.71
N HIS A 59 11.23 8.99 -5.83
CA HIS A 59 11.35 9.94 -4.72
C HIS A 59 12.52 9.56 -3.81
N LEU A 60 12.58 8.34 -3.31
CA LEU A 60 13.64 7.89 -2.40
C LEU A 60 15.03 7.89 -3.05
N ARG A 61 15.14 7.56 -4.35
CA ARG A 61 16.40 7.67 -5.09
C ARG A 61 16.89 9.11 -5.17
N ARG A 62 15.99 10.09 -5.33
CA ARG A 62 16.36 11.51 -5.32
C ARG A 62 16.87 11.93 -3.94
N GLU A 63 16.19 11.53 -2.87
CA GLU A 63 16.64 11.78 -1.49
C GLU A 63 18.02 11.16 -1.24
N ALA A 64 18.22 9.90 -1.65
CA ALA A 64 19.49 9.19 -1.47
C ALA A 64 20.66 9.91 -2.17
N ARG A 65 20.46 10.39 -3.40
CA ARG A 65 21.49 11.14 -4.15
C ARG A 65 21.87 12.43 -3.45
N GLY A 66 20.91 13.12 -2.85
CA GLY A 66 21.15 14.36 -2.10
C GLY A 66 21.94 14.15 -0.81
N LEU A 67 22.05 12.92 -0.33
CA LEU A 67 22.69 12.55 0.93
C LEU A 67 23.97 11.72 0.75
N VAL A 68 24.45 11.53 -0.48
CA VAL A 68 25.69 10.78 -0.73
C VAL A 68 26.85 11.39 0.06
N GLY A 69 27.59 10.53 0.78
CA GLY A 69 28.61 10.93 1.73
C GLY A 69 28.15 10.89 3.19
N ASP A 70 26.84 10.93 3.43
CA ASP A 70 26.22 10.94 4.77
C ASP A 70 25.40 9.67 5.05
N VAL A 71 25.23 9.33 6.33
CA VAL A 71 24.37 8.22 6.74
C VAL A 71 22.90 8.60 6.51
N MET A 72 22.22 7.89 5.61
CA MET A 72 20.89 8.26 5.10
C MET A 72 19.76 7.26 5.39
N LEU A 73 20.02 6.11 6.03
CA LEU A 73 19.00 5.05 6.17
C LEU A 73 17.74 5.50 6.93
N CYS A 74 17.91 6.21 8.06
CA CYS A 74 16.78 6.75 8.79
C CYS A 74 16.02 7.79 7.97
N SER A 75 16.75 8.71 7.32
CA SER A 75 16.15 9.74 6.44
C SER A 75 15.33 9.12 5.31
N LEU A 76 15.80 8.02 4.72
CA LEU A 76 15.06 7.30 3.67
C LEU A 76 13.81 6.61 4.20
N CYS A 77 13.85 6.01 5.41
CA CYS A 77 12.65 5.46 6.05
C CYS A 77 11.63 6.57 6.35
N GLU A 78 12.09 7.70 6.88
CA GLU A 78 11.25 8.85 7.18
C GLU A 78 10.62 9.47 5.92
N ALA A 79 11.40 9.63 4.86
CA ALA A 79 10.91 10.07 3.55
C ALA A 79 9.88 9.09 2.98
N ALA A 80 10.10 7.78 3.12
CA ALA A 80 9.14 6.77 2.68
C ALA A 80 7.82 6.88 3.44
N ILE A 81 7.88 6.98 4.78
CA ILE A 81 6.68 7.13 5.62
C ILE A 81 5.95 8.43 5.28
N SER A 82 6.66 9.55 5.15
CA SER A 82 6.06 10.84 4.78
C SER A 82 5.41 10.82 3.39
N TRP A 83 6.04 10.15 2.42
CA TRP A 83 5.45 9.96 1.11
C TRP A 83 4.17 9.12 1.20
N LEU A 84 4.19 8.03 1.98
CA LEU A 84 3.03 7.18 2.20
C LEU A 84 1.90 7.91 2.94
N ASP A 85 2.21 8.76 3.92
CA ASP A 85 1.25 9.64 4.61
C ASP A 85 0.49 10.52 3.60
N ASN A 86 1.24 11.21 2.75
CA ASN A 86 0.70 12.08 1.70
C ASN A 86 0.02 11.32 0.56
N ASN A 87 0.20 10.00 0.51
CA ASN A 87 -0.37 9.13 -0.51
C ASN A 87 -1.24 8.03 0.12
N ASN A 88 -1.86 8.28 1.27
CA ASN A 88 -2.62 7.25 1.98
C ASN A 88 -4.06 7.12 1.47
N TRP A 89 -4.22 6.64 0.23
CA TRP A 89 -5.53 6.29 -0.33
C TRP A 89 -5.51 4.92 -1.03
N PRO A 90 -6.66 4.22 -1.04
CA PRO A 90 -6.80 2.94 -1.71
C PRO A 90 -6.69 3.11 -3.22
N ASP A 91 -5.79 2.35 -3.84
CA ASP A 91 -5.53 2.43 -5.27
C ASP A 91 -6.40 1.47 -6.08
N GLY A 92 -6.97 1.96 -7.19
CA GLY A 92 -7.70 1.18 -8.17
C GLY A 92 -9.21 1.38 -8.15
N VAL A 93 -9.91 0.37 -8.69
CA VAL A 93 -11.36 0.37 -8.91
C VAL A 93 -12.01 -0.77 -8.15
N CYS A 94 -13.26 -0.56 -7.74
CA CYS A 94 -14.09 -1.61 -7.18
C CYS A 94 -14.46 -2.61 -8.28
N THR A 95 -14.13 -3.89 -8.13
CA THR A 95 -14.40 -4.91 -9.17
C THR A 95 -15.89 -5.11 -9.48
N PHE A 96 -16.78 -4.70 -8.58
CA PHE A 96 -18.22 -4.88 -8.76
C PHE A 96 -18.86 -3.81 -9.65
N CYS A 97 -18.53 -2.53 -9.44
CA CYS A 97 -19.10 -1.41 -10.20
C CYS A 97 -18.12 -0.78 -11.20
N LEU A 98 -16.84 -1.14 -11.12
CA LEU A 98 -15.74 -0.60 -11.93
C LEU A 98 -15.44 0.89 -11.68
N GLU A 99 -16.05 1.50 -10.66
CA GLU A 99 -15.77 2.87 -10.23
C GLU A 99 -14.54 2.94 -9.31
N ARG A 100 -13.91 4.12 -9.22
CA ARG A 100 -12.72 4.34 -8.40
C ARG A 100 -13.03 4.16 -6.91
N LEU A 101 -12.08 3.59 -6.17
CA LEU A 101 -12.16 3.43 -4.71
C LEU A 101 -11.86 4.74 -3.96
N PHE A 102 -11.14 5.64 -4.61
CA PHE A 102 -10.79 6.96 -4.13
C PHE A 102 -10.99 7.98 -5.25
N ASP A 103 -11.52 9.13 -4.89
CA ASP A 103 -11.72 10.26 -5.78
C ASP A 103 -11.26 11.55 -5.10
N ASP A 104 -10.50 12.38 -5.81
CA ASP A 104 -9.91 13.61 -5.25
C ASP A 104 -10.99 14.61 -4.80
N SER A 105 -12.18 14.59 -5.43
CA SER A 105 -13.30 15.47 -5.07
C SER A 105 -14.13 15.00 -3.88
N SER A 106 -14.25 13.68 -3.67
CA SER A 106 -15.15 13.11 -2.66
C SER A 106 -14.44 12.32 -1.56
N GLY A 107 -13.12 12.13 -1.67
CA GLY A 107 -12.29 11.44 -0.71
C GLY A 107 -12.38 9.91 -0.80
N VAL A 108 -12.14 9.25 0.34
CA VAL A 108 -12.28 7.79 0.46
C VAL A 108 -13.75 7.46 0.70
N ALA A 109 -14.35 6.70 -0.20
CA ALA A 109 -15.70 6.17 -0.03
C ALA A 109 -15.80 5.25 1.20
N ASP A 110 -17.01 4.86 1.61
CA ASP A 110 -17.16 3.75 2.56
C ASP A 110 -16.65 2.46 1.91
N LEU A 111 -15.58 1.90 2.47
CA LEU A 111 -14.90 0.72 1.93
C LEU A 111 -14.92 -0.46 2.89
N VAL A 112 -15.01 -1.65 2.31
CA VAL A 112 -14.68 -2.93 2.95
C VAL A 112 -13.25 -3.30 2.54
N ARG A 113 -12.40 -3.55 3.54
CA ARG A 113 -11.05 -4.10 3.38
C ARG A 113 -11.04 -5.57 3.76
N LEU A 114 -10.61 -6.43 2.85
CA LEU A 114 -10.37 -7.85 3.14
C LEU A 114 -8.97 -8.07 3.73
N PRO A 115 -8.70 -9.21 4.42
CA PRO A 115 -7.38 -9.53 4.95
C PRO A 115 -6.26 -9.55 3.90
N CYS A 116 -6.58 -9.78 2.63
CA CYS A 116 -5.65 -9.71 1.50
C CYS A 116 -5.37 -8.27 1.01
N ASN A 117 -5.86 -7.25 1.71
CA ASN A 117 -5.71 -5.82 1.38
C ASN A 117 -6.35 -5.40 0.05
N HIS A 118 -7.38 -6.15 -0.40
CA HIS A 118 -8.28 -5.69 -1.45
C HIS A 118 -9.42 -4.86 -0.84
N TYR A 119 -9.81 -3.83 -1.59
CA TYR A 119 -10.83 -2.86 -1.19
C TYR A 119 -12.01 -2.90 -2.15
N PHE A 120 -13.21 -2.74 -1.61
CA PHE A 120 -14.46 -2.66 -2.36
C PHE A 120 -15.35 -1.59 -1.74
N HIS A 121 -16.20 -0.93 -2.52
CA HIS A 121 -17.27 -0.10 -1.94
C HIS A 121 -18.15 -0.97 -1.04
N SER A 122 -18.44 -0.50 0.16
CA SER A 122 -19.24 -1.23 1.14
C SER A 122 -20.59 -1.65 0.58
N GLY A 123 -21.26 -0.76 -0.17
CA GLY A 123 -22.53 -1.07 -0.83
C GLY A 123 -22.43 -2.23 -1.83
N CYS A 124 -21.39 -2.22 -2.67
CA CYS A 124 -21.14 -3.28 -3.63
C CYS A 124 -20.86 -4.62 -2.96
N TRP A 125 -19.99 -4.62 -1.93
CA TRP A 125 -19.67 -5.82 -1.16
C TRP A 125 -20.92 -6.43 -0.51
N TRP A 126 -21.74 -5.61 0.15
CA TRP A 126 -22.96 -6.08 0.80
C TRP A 126 -24.01 -6.59 -0.20
N GLY A 127 -24.13 -5.95 -1.36
CA GLY A 127 -25.00 -6.42 -2.43
C GLY A 127 -24.61 -7.81 -2.91
N TRP A 128 -23.33 -8.02 -3.20
CA TRP A 128 -22.81 -9.34 -3.58
C TRP A 128 -22.97 -10.38 -2.46
N TRP A 129 -22.63 -10.03 -1.23
CA TRP A 129 -22.73 -10.94 -0.09
C TRP A 129 -24.17 -11.44 0.12
N ARG A 130 -25.16 -10.54 0.05
CA ARG A 130 -26.58 -10.91 0.16
C ARG A 130 -27.02 -11.86 -0.95
N TRP A 131 -26.61 -11.59 -2.18
CA TRP A 131 -26.87 -12.47 -3.32
C TRP A 131 -26.26 -13.87 -3.09
N GLN A 132 -25.00 -13.93 -2.66
CA GLN A 132 -24.27 -15.18 -2.40
C GLN A 132 -24.94 -16.01 -1.30
N GLN A 133 -25.39 -15.39 -0.21
CA GLN A 133 -26.14 -16.06 0.86
C GLN A 133 -27.47 -16.64 0.35
N GLY A 134 -28.13 -15.97 -0.60
CA GLY A 134 -29.31 -16.51 -1.27
C GLY A 134 -29.01 -17.77 -2.09
N GLN A 135 -27.88 -17.80 -2.81
CA GLN A 135 -27.45 -18.97 -3.58
C GLN A 135 -27.20 -20.19 -2.68
N TYR A 136 -26.53 -19.99 -1.53
CA TYR A 136 -26.28 -21.08 -0.58
C TYR A 136 -27.57 -21.68 -0.03
N LYS A 137 -28.53 -20.83 0.39
CA LYS A 137 -29.82 -21.30 0.88
C LYS A 137 -30.60 -22.09 -0.17
N ALA A 138 -30.58 -21.64 -1.42
CA ALA A 138 -31.24 -22.35 -2.51
C ALA A 138 -30.58 -23.71 -2.80
N ALA A 139 -29.25 -23.80 -2.72
CA ALA A 139 -28.52 -25.05 -2.89
C ALA A 139 -28.77 -26.04 -1.74
N GLU A 140 -28.82 -25.58 -0.49
CA GLU A 140 -29.14 -26.41 0.68
C GLU A 140 -30.54 -27.03 0.57
N GLN A 141 -31.51 -26.27 0.09
CA GLN A 141 -32.89 -26.75 -0.13
C GLN A 141 -33.00 -27.83 -1.21
N GLN A 142 -32.01 -27.96 -2.10
CA GLN A 142 -31.97 -29.00 -3.14
C GLN A 142 -31.33 -30.31 -2.66
N LEU A 143 -30.72 -30.31 -1.46
CA LEU A 143 -30.09 -31.47 -0.84
C LEU A 143 -31.00 -32.18 0.18
N VAL A 144 -32.20 -31.66 0.41
CA VAL A 144 -33.26 -32.20 1.28
C VAL A 144 -34.40 -32.73 0.42
#